data_AF-A0A9P6H0S9-F1
#
_entry.id   AF-A0A9P6H0S9-F1
#
_cell.length_a   1.000
_cell.length_b   1.000
_cell.length_c   1.000
_cell.angle_alpha   90.00
_cell.angle_beta   90.00
_cell.angle_gamma   90.00
#
_symmetry.space_group_name_H-M   'P 1'
#
loop_
_entity.id
_entity.type
_entity.pdbx_description
1 polymer ?
#
loop_
_entity_poly.entity_id
_entity_poly.type
_entity_poly.pdbx_seq_one_letter_code
_entity_poly.pdbx_strand_id
1 'polypeptide(L)'
;MIRAINEHAISLLNYYVGVINLEPGDYQKLDQEIRQILVKHNIHKQPASKERLYLPRDQMGRGLHSCEFRSEQMLWQLYNTLMRSKCPTLRREAILKAEERNCTHLLTIES
;
A
#
# COMPACT_ATOMS: atom_id res chain seq x y z
N MET A 1 1.92 15.56 -13.71
CA MET A 1 0.67 14.79 -13.48
C MET A 1 0.90 13.60 -12.55
N ILE A 2 1.56 12.51 -12.97
CA ILE A 2 1.76 11.32 -12.09
C ILE A 2 2.42 11.68 -10.75
N ARG A 3 3.44 12.55 -10.75
CA ARG A 3 4.06 13.05 -9.52
C ARG A 3 3.03 13.68 -8.56
N ALA A 4 2.13 14.51 -9.07
CA ALA A 4 1.08 15.15 -8.26
C ALA A 4 0.08 14.11 -7.72
N ILE A 5 -0.24 13.06 -8.48
CA ILE A 5 -1.09 11.95 -8.00
C ILE A 5 -0.40 11.22 -6.84
N ASN A 6 0.90 10.92 -7.00
CA ASN A 6 1.69 10.29 -5.94
C ASN A 6 1.74 11.16 -4.67
N GLU A 7 1.98 12.46 -4.82
CA GLU A 7 2.18 13.41 -3.73
C GLU A 7 0.88 13.78 -3.00
N HIS A 8 -0.26 13.87 -3.71
CA HIS A 8 -1.50 14.38 -3.14
C HIS A 8 -2.59 13.33 -2.93
N ALA A 9 -2.67 12.31 -3.80
CA ALA A 9 -3.71 11.29 -3.69
C ALA A 9 -3.17 10.01 -3.01
N ILE A 10 -2.08 9.44 -3.53
CA ILE A 10 -1.54 8.17 -3.01
C ILE A 10 -0.88 8.35 -1.63
N SER A 11 -0.35 9.55 -1.34
CA SER A 11 0.17 9.87 -0.01
C SER A 11 -0.87 9.76 1.11
N LEU A 12 -2.17 9.80 0.79
CA LEU A 12 -3.25 9.59 1.76
C LEU A 12 -3.21 8.19 2.37
N LEU A 13 -2.69 7.18 1.64
CA LEU A 13 -2.46 5.85 2.19
C LEU A 13 -1.61 5.89 3.47
N ASN A 14 -0.72 6.89 3.59
CA ASN A 14 0.13 7.03 4.77
C ASN A 14 -0.65 7.21 6.09
N TYR A 15 -1.90 7.69 6.01
CA TYR A 15 -2.75 7.93 7.18
C TYR A 15 -3.72 6.79 7.46
N TYR A 16 -4.12 6.05 6.44
CA TYR A 16 -5.16 5.02 6.56
C TYR A 16 -4.60 3.62 6.78
N VAL A 17 -3.43 3.33 6.23
CA VAL A 17 -2.77 2.03 6.38
C VAL A 17 -2.42 1.79 7.85
N GLY A 18 -2.88 0.67 8.41
CA GLY A 18 -2.71 0.31 9.82
C GLY A 18 -3.72 0.96 10.78
N VAL A 19 -4.65 1.77 10.25
CA VAL A 19 -5.80 2.31 11.02
C VAL A 19 -7.10 1.66 10.55
N ILE A 20 -7.29 1.58 9.23
CA ILE A 20 -8.41 0.87 8.62
C ILE A 20 -7.94 -0.56 8.29
N ASN A 21 -8.76 -1.54 8.68
CA ASN A 21 -8.52 -2.93 8.30
C ASN A 21 -8.96 -3.13 6.83
N LEU A 22 -7.98 -3.07 5.93
CA LEU A 22 -8.15 -3.31 4.50
C LEU A 22 -7.37 -4.58 4.12
N GLU A 23 -7.99 -5.42 3.31
CA GLU A 23 -7.38 -6.64 2.79
C GLU A 23 -6.54 -6.35 1.53
N PRO A 24 -5.59 -7.22 1.15
CA PRO A 24 -4.80 -7.07 -0.08
C PRO A 24 -5.67 -6.87 -1.34
N GLY A 25 -6.81 -7.57 -1.40
CA GLY A 25 -7.77 -7.45 -2.50
C GLY A 25 -8.38 -6.05 -2.63
N ASP A 26 -8.53 -5.31 -1.53
CA ASP A 26 -9.05 -3.94 -1.56
C ASP A 26 -8.05 -2.99 -2.22
N TYR A 27 -6.75 -3.14 -1.91
CA TYR A 27 -5.69 -2.35 -2.54
C TYR A 27 -5.53 -2.69 -4.02
N GLN A 28 -5.63 -3.97 -4.40
CA GLN A 28 -5.64 -4.39 -5.81
C GLN A 28 -6.80 -3.77 -6.59
N LYS A 29 -8.00 -3.74 -5.98
CA LYS A 29 -9.17 -3.10 -6.55
C LYS A 29 -8.98 -1.59 -6.69
N LEU A 30 -8.43 -0.93 -5.68
CA LEU A 30 -8.08 0.49 -5.74
C LEU A 30 -7.11 0.78 -6.90
N ASP A 31 -6.07 -0.03 -7.06
CA ASP A 31 -5.12 0.08 -8.17
C ASP A 31 -5.78 -0.17 -9.54
N GLN A 32 -6.79 -1.05 -9.61
CA GLN A 32 -7.59 -1.26 -10.82
C GLN A 32 -8.46 -0.04 -11.15
N GLU A 33 -9.13 0.55 -10.17
CA GLU A 33 -9.97 1.74 -10.34
C GLU A 33 -9.15 2.96 -10.77
N ILE A 34 -7.98 3.19 -10.15
CA ILE A 34 -7.03 4.23 -10.57
C ILE A 34 -6.67 4.04 -12.05
N ARG A 35 -6.33 2.80 -12.46
CA ARG A 35 -6.00 2.51 -13.87
C ARG A 35 -7.18 2.79 -14.81
N GLN A 36 -8.40 2.44 -14.44
CA GLN A 36 -9.59 2.73 -15.24
C GLN A 36 -9.79 4.24 -15.43
N ILE A 37 -9.59 5.05 -14.37
CA ILE A 37 -9.66 6.51 -14.44
C ILE A 37 -8.58 7.05 -15.38
N LEU A 38 -7.34 6.57 -15.26
CA LEU A 38 -6.24 6.99 -16.14
C LEU A 38 -6.51 6.64 -17.62
N VAL A 39 -7.14 5.49 -17.89
CA VAL A 39 -7.57 5.10 -19.24
C VAL A 39 -8.69 6.01 -19.76
N LYS A 40 -9.71 6.27 -18.94
CA LYS A 40 -10.83 7.16 -19.29
C LYS A 40 -10.35 8.56 -19.69
N HIS A 41 -9.31 9.07 -19.04
CA HIS A 41 -8.71 10.37 -19.34
C HIS A 41 -7.57 10.32 -20.35
N ASN A 42 -7.37 9.20 -21.06
CA ASN A 42 -6.32 9.01 -22.08
C ASN A 42 -4.87 9.21 -21.58
N ILE A 43 -4.64 9.13 -20.27
CA ILE A 43 -3.31 9.23 -19.65
C ILE A 43 -2.55 7.91 -19.78
N HIS A 44 -3.28 6.79 -19.73
CA HIS A 44 -2.80 5.44 -19.95
C HIS A 44 -3.65 4.78 -21.04
N LYS A 45 -3.06 3.92 -21.88
CA LYS A 45 -3.82 3.19 -22.92
C LYS A 45 -3.89 1.72 -22.52
N GLN A 46 -4.99 1.03 -22.77
CA GLN A 46 -5.12 -0.40 -22.43
C GLN A 46 -4.04 -1.33 -23.00
N PRO A 47 -3.47 -1.14 -24.21
CA PRO A 47 -2.34 -1.96 -24.68
C PRO A 47 -1.01 -1.61 -23.98
N ALA A 48 -0.97 -0.61 -23.09
CA ALA A 48 0.25 -0.27 -22.37
C ALA A 48 0.49 -1.24 -21.21
N SER A 49 1.76 -1.62 -21.00
CA SER A 49 2.16 -2.53 -19.93
C SER A 49 1.78 -1.98 -18.54
N LYS A 50 1.11 -2.83 -17.74
CA LYS A 50 0.81 -2.59 -16.32
C LYS A 50 2.12 -2.35 -15.55
N GLU A 51 3.14 -3.16 -15.79
CA GLU A 51 4.42 -3.07 -15.08
C GLU A 51 5.09 -1.72 -15.34
N ARG A 52 5.12 -1.27 -16.60
CA ARG A 52 5.69 0.05 -16.94
C ARG A 52 4.95 1.22 -16.29
N LEU A 53 3.68 1.07 -15.90
CA LEU A 53 2.95 2.11 -15.18
C LEU A 53 3.57 2.36 -13.80
N TYR A 54 3.92 1.29 -13.09
CA TYR A 54 4.42 1.35 -11.72
C TYR A 54 5.94 1.50 -11.63
N LEU A 55 6.65 1.07 -12.68
CA LEU A 55 8.11 1.15 -12.73
C LEU A 55 8.59 2.62 -12.63
N PRO A 56 9.70 2.90 -11.92
CA PRO A 56 10.29 4.22 -11.83
C PRO A 56 10.63 4.85 -13.19
N ARG A 57 10.66 6.19 -13.26
CA ARG A 57 10.87 6.93 -14.51
C ARG A 57 12.28 6.76 -15.09
N ASP A 58 13.27 6.69 -14.22
CA ASP A 58 14.68 6.38 -14.51
C ASP A 58 14.85 4.96 -15.08
N GLN A 59 13.96 4.03 -14.72
CA GLN A 59 13.92 2.67 -15.24
C GLN A 59 12.99 2.53 -16.46
N MET A 60 12.82 3.60 -17.24
CA MET A 60 11.91 3.63 -18.40
C MET A 60 10.44 3.36 -18.05
N GLY A 61 9.99 3.61 -16.83
CA GLY A 61 8.59 3.48 -16.44
C GLY A 61 7.78 4.78 -16.55
N ARG A 62 6.65 4.82 -15.83
CA ARG A 62 5.80 6.00 -15.65
C ARG A 62 5.85 6.56 -14.22
N GLY A 63 6.28 5.74 -13.26
CA GLY A 63 6.54 6.11 -11.87
C GLY A 63 5.28 6.36 -11.04
N LEU A 64 4.14 5.75 -11.39
CA LEU A 64 2.97 5.77 -10.51
C LEU A 64 3.24 4.82 -9.34
N HIS A 65 2.96 5.22 -8.10
CA HIS A 65 3.07 4.26 -7.00
C HIS A 65 1.91 3.26 -7.04
N SER A 66 2.22 1.97 -6.87
CA SER A 66 1.18 0.95 -6.65
C SER A 66 0.68 1.07 -5.22
N CYS A 67 -0.63 1.12 -5.04
CA CYS A 67 -1.26 1.16 -3.73
C CYS A 67 -0.97 -0.14 -2.98
N GLU A 68 -1.13 -1.29 -3.66
CA GLU A 68 -0.87 -2.63 -3.11
C GLU A 68 0.57 -2.75 -2.60
N PHE A 69 1.56 -2.49 -3.46
CA PHE A 69 2.96 -2.61 -3.05
C PHE A 69 3.34 -1.65 -1.92
N ARG A 70 2.80 -0.43 -1.95
CA ARG A 70 3.09 0.60 -0.95
C ARG A 70 2.46 0.26 0.40
N SER A 71 1.20 -0.20 0.43
CA SER A 71 0.53 -0.60 1.68
C SER A 71 1.22 -1.79 2.33
N GLU A 72 1.63 -2.79 1.53
CA GLU A 72 2.43 -3.93 2.00
C GLU A 72 3.72 -3.47 2.68
N GLN A 73 4.50 -2.62 1.99
CA GLN A 73 5.74 -2.09 2.55
C GLN A 73 5.52 -1.33 3.86
N MET A 74 4.46 -0.55 3.94
CA MET A 74 4.10 0.23 5.12
C MET A 74 3.68 -0.65 6.30
N LEU A 75 2.82 -1.65 6.07
CA LEU A 75 2.40 -2.58 7.10
C LEU A 75 3.57 -3.45 7.58
N TRP A 76 4.45 -3.89 6.69
CA TRP A 76 5.67 -4.62 7.06
C TRP A 76 6.59 -3.76 7.96
N GLN A 77 6.73 -2.46 7.67
CA GLN A 77 7.47 -1.54 8.54
C GLN A 77 6.81 -1.37 9.91
N LEU A 78 5.47 -1.28 9.95
CA LEU A 78 4.70 -1.22 11.19
C LEU A 78 4.90 -2.50 12.02
N TYR A 79 4.73 -3.67 11.40
CA TYR A 79 4.96 -4.98 12.02
C TYR A 79 6.35 -5.09 12.63
N ASN A 80 7.39 -4.79 11.84
CA ASN A 80 8.76 -4.80 12.34
C ASN A 80 8.99 -3.82 13.49
N THR A 81 8.33 -2.67 13.48
CA THR A 81 8.43 -1.69 14.57
C THR A 81 7.78 -2.19 15.85
N LEU A 82 6.69 -2.94 15.74
CA LEU A 82 6.04 -3.59 16.89
C LEU A 82 6.91 -4.75 17.43
N MET A 83 7.55 -5.51 16.55
CA MET A 83 8.34 -6.70 16.89
C MET A 83 9.80 -6.44 17.30
N ARG A 84 10.42 -5.31 16.90
CA ARG A 84 11.89 -5.09 17.06
C ARG A 84 12.44 -5.09 18.49
N SER A 85 11.60 -5.01 19.52
CA SER A 85 12.05 -4.86 20.91
C SER A 85 11.97 -6.17 21.69
N LYS A 86 13.08 -6.59 22.30
CA LYS A 86 13.16 -7.76 23.22
C LYS A 86 12.11 -7.74 24.35
N CYS A 87 11.67 -6.55 24.77
CA CYS A 87 10.57 -6.36 25.71
C CYS A 87 9.52 -5.44 25.07
N PRO A 88 8.42 -5.96 24.52
CA PRO A 88 7.33 -5.11 24.05
C PRO A 88 6.74 -4.34 25.24
N THR A 89 6.40 -3.07 25.02
CA THR A 89 5.64 -2.30 26.02
C THR A 89 4.24 -2.86 26.14
N LEU A 90 3.58 -2.69 27.29
CA LEU A 90 2.18 -3.10 27.51
C LEU A 90 1.24 -2.65 26.38
N ARG A 91 1.47 -1.45 25.84
CA ARG A 91 0.71 -0.92 24.70
C ARG A 91 0.92 -1.72 23.42
N ARG A 92 2.15 -2.10 23.10
CA ARG A 92 2.45 -2.90 21.88
C ARG A 92 1.87 -4.30 22.00
N GLU A 93 1.97 -4.91 23.16
CA GLU A 93 1.36 -6.23 23.41
C GLU A 93 -0.16 -6.18 23.28
N ALA A 94 -0.81 -5.12 23.80
CA ALA A 94 -2.23 -4.91 23.63
C ALA A 94 -2.64 -4.70 22.16
N ILE A 95 -1.82 -4.00 21.36
CA ILE A 95 -2.04 -3.85 19.92
C ILE A 95 -1.96 -5.23 19.24
N LEU A 96 -0.87 -5.98 19.41
CA LEU A 96 -0.71 -7.29 18.78
C LEU A 96 -1.85 -8.25 19.14
N LYS A 97 -2.27 -8.29 20.41
CA LYS A 97 -3.43 -9.08 20.85
C LYS A 97 -4.74 -8.63 20.21
N ALA A 98 -4.92 -7.35 19.91
CA ALA A 98 -6.10 -6.85 19.21
C ALA A 98 -6.07 -7.25 17.74
N GLU A 99 -4.92 -7.15 17.09
CA GLU A 99 -4.72 -7.59 15.70
C GLU A 99 -4.95 -9.10 15.55
N GLU A 100 -4.48 -9.91 16.51
CA GLU A 100 -4.68 -11.37 16.53
C GLU A 100 -6.16 -11.73 16.61
N ARG A 101 -6.93 -11.02 17.44
CA ARG A 101 -8.38 -11.23 17.59
C ARG A 101 -9.17 -10.83 16.35
N ASN A 102 -8.71 -9.79 15.67
CA ASN A 102 -9.37 -9.26 14.48
C ASN A 102 -8.91 -9.94 13.19
N CYS A 103 -7.91 -10.83 13.27
CA CYS A 103 -7.31 -11.53 12.13
C CYS A 103 -6.94 -10.58 10.98
N THR A 104 -6.34 -9.44 11.31
CA THR A 104 -6.02 -8.42 10.31
C THR A 104 -4.84 -8.85 9.44
N HIS A 105 -4.77 -8.26 8.25
CA HIS A 105 -3.68 -8.52 7.31
C HIS A 105 -2.28 -8.19 7.87
N LEU A 106 -2.18 -7.35 8.90
CA LEU A 106 -0.89 -7.00 9.52
C LEU A 106 -0.12 -8.23 10.03
N LEU A 107 -0.83 -9.25 10.51
CA LEU A 107 -0.22 -10.47 11.05
C LEU A 107 0.13 -11.51 9.97
N THR A 108 -0.53 -11.43 8.81
CA THR A 108 -0.26 -12.31 7.67
C THR A 108 0.83 -11.77 6.75
N ILE A 109 1.38 -10.58 7.05
CA ILE A 109 2.56 -10.03 6.41
C ILE A 109 3.79 -10.76 6.95
N GLU A 110 3.98 -11.98 6.48
CA GLU A 110 5.23 -12.73 6.63
C GLU A 110 6.05 -12.67 5.34
N SER A 111 7.37 -12.71 5.53
CA SER A 111 8.42 -12.54 4.51
C SER A 111 8.61 -13.80 3.67
#